data_AF-I2GW01-F1
#
_entry.id   AF-I2GW01-F1
#
_cell.length_a   1.000
_cell.length_b   1.000
_cell.length_c   1.000
_cell.angle_alpha   90.00
_cell.angle_beta   90.00
_cell.angle_gamma   90.00
#
_symmetry.space_group_name_H-M   'P 1'
#
loop_
_entity.id
_entity.type
_entity.pdbx_description
1 polymer ?
#
loop_
_entity_poly.entity_id
_entity_poly.type
_entity_poly.pdbx_seq_one_letter_code
_entity_poly.pdbx_strand_id
1 'polypeptide(L)'
;MSAKNSGVSKTESMKNGFIVVPFKLPKHKSLKEKTPSYHYMFIKKHQTKLEEESNSLFLVNIPLLANVESLGSIMKKICNQYDTVAHVEDLLYNDEFGLHVVDLSSLTSDLMSTGDISEKRFTPRNTALLKFLDESSLNNCFNALKKYSSMKDKSKLIEWEYTSPSLATFINFYKPLDVEYLKEDIHSHMTLFEQREQQAKEDIQSSIVDEDGFTLVVGKNTKSLNSIRKKILNRNPLSKHENKFKPAPINKNAKEDFYRYQIRERKKQEINELLSKFKDDQEKIKIMKAKKKFNPYT
;
A
#
# COMPACT_ATOMS: atom_id res chain seq x y z
N MET A 1 -19.57 54.60 6.56
CA MET A 1 -19.00 53.61 7.51
C MET A 1 -18.01 52.75 6.75
N SER A 2 -16.73 52.99 7.01
CA SER A 2 -15.59 52.40 6.28
C SER A 2 -15.45 50.91 6.65
N ALA A 3 -15.57 50.02 5.66
CA ALA A 3 -15.29 48.61 5.83
C ALA A 3 -13.79 48.45 6.10
N LYS A 4 -13.46 48.00 7.32
CA LYS A 4 -12.11 47.69 7.75
C LYS A 4 -11.43 46.76 6.74
N ASN A 5 -10.36 47.23 6.11
CA ASN A 5 -9.35 46.41 5.45
C ASN A 5 -8.86 45.36 6.46
N SER A 6 -9.34 44.13 6.32
CA SER A 6 -8.77 42.97 7.00
C SER A 6 -7.39 42.70 6.40
N GLY A 7 -6.33 43.11 7.08
CA GLY A 7 -4.95 42.83 6.71
C GLY A 7 -4.75 41.34 6.51
N VAL A 8 -4.44 40.94 5.27
CA VAL A 8 -4.20 39.54 4.90
C VAL A 8 -2.87 39.08 5.50
N SER A 9 -3.01 38.29 6.57
CA SER A 9 -2.11 37.30 7.16
C SER A 9 -0.63 37.28 6.72
N LYS A 10 0.23 37.81 7.59
CA LYS A 10 1.68 37.71 7.56
C LYS A 10 2.15 36.36 8.13
N THR A 11 1.89 35.27 7.40
CA THR A 11 2.29 33.92 7.84
C THR A 11 3.55 33.48 7.11
N GLU A 12 4.70 33.76 7.71
CA GLU A 12 6.03 33.38 7.20
C GLU A 12 6.31 31.88 7.44
N SER A 13 5.82 31.35 8.56
CA SER A 13 5.92 29.94 8.92
C SER A 13 4.64 29.45 9.59
N MET A 14 4.36 28.16 9.39
CA MET A 14 3.23 27.44 9.97
C MET A 14 3.64 26.83 11.32
N LYS A 15 2.66 26.59 12.20
CA LYS A 15 2.89 26.04 13.55
C LYS A 15 3.65 24.71 13.58
N ASN A 16 3.54 23.91 12.51
CA ASN A 16 4.19 22.62 12.34
C ASN A 16 5.63 22.71 11.77
N GLY A 17 6.16 23.94 11.66
CA GLY A 17 7.54 24.21 11.21
C GLY A 17 7.72 24.29 9.70
N PHE A 18 6.64 24.35 8.91
CA PHE A 18 6.72 24.57 7.47
C PHE A 18 6.91 26.05 7.14
N ILE A 19 7.83 26.34 6.23
CA ILE A 19 8.04 27.66 5.64
C ILE A 19 7.06 27.84 4.48
N VAL A 20 6.42 29.00 4.42
CA VAL A 20 5.50 29.35 3.34
C VAL A 20 6.28 30.07 2.24
N VAL A 21 6.32 29.50 1.04
CA VAL A 21 7.07 30.03 -0.10
C VAL A 21 6.08 30.47 -1.20
N PRO A 22 5.84 31.79 -1.33
CA PRO A 22 4.94 32.32 -2.34
C PRO A 22 5.65 32.49 -3.70
N PHE A 23 5.01 32.02 -4.76
CA PHE A 23 5.40 32.26 -6.14
C PHE A 23 4.33 33.05 -6.87
N LYS A 24 4.73 33.99 -7.71
CA LYS A 24 3.79 34.76 -8.53
C LYS A 24 3.33 33.91 -9.71
N LEU A 25 2.03 33.91 -9.98
CA LEU A 25 1.46 33.24 -11.14
C LEU A 25 1.67 34.08 -12.42
N PRO A 26 1.91 33.44 -13.58
CA PRO A 26 2.02 34.16 -14.84
C PRO A 26 0.67 34.73 -15.27
N LYS A 27 0.72 35.81 -16.05
CA LYS A 27 -0.50 36.42 -16.60
C LYS A 27 -1.05 35.53 -17.71
N HIS A 28 -2.32 35.17 -17.61
CA HIS A 28 -3.02 34.43 -18.65
C HIS A 28 -4.10 35.30 -19.30
N LYS A 29 -4.25 35.24 -20.63
CA LYS A 29 -5.17 36.09 -21.41
C LYS A 29 -6.63 36.00 -20.94
N SER A 30 -7.05 34.81 -20.51
CA SER A 30 -8.42 34.55 -20.08
C SER A 30 -8.72 34.99 -18.64
N LEU A 31 -7.70 35.22 -17.81
CA LEU A 31 -7.87 35.64 -16.43
C LEU A 31 -7.89 37.16 -16.37
N LYS A 32 -9.05 37.74 -16.04
CA LYS A 32 -9.29 39.20 -15.94
C LYS A 32 -8.81 39.80 -14.62
N GLU A 33 -7.88 39.17 -13.92
CA GLU A 33 -7.47 39.61 -12.59
C GLU A 33 -6.61 40.89 -12.66
N LYS A 34 -7.05 41.93 -11.95
CA LYS A 34 -6.31 43.19 -11.79
C LYS A 34 -5.19 43.09 -10.75
N THR A 35 -5.20 42.06 -9.92
CA THR A 35 -4.26 41.85 -8.81
C THR A 35 -3.36 40.64 -9.09
N PRO A 36 -2.08 40.68 -8.73
CA PRO A 36 -1.20 39.51 -8.86
C PRO A 36 -1.64 38.40 -7.90
N SER A 37 -1.84 37.21 -8.45
CA SER A 37 -2.17 35.99 -7.70
C SER A 37 -0.91 35.16 -7.44
N TYR A 38 -0.95 34.37 -6.36
CA TYR A 38 0.22 33.65 -5.86
C TYR A 38 -0.09 32.17 -5.61
N HIS A 39 0.86 31.31 -5.95
CA HIS A 39 0.90 29.91 -5.52
C HIS A 39 1.74 29.79 -4.26
N TYR A 40 1.27 29.04 -3.27
CA TYR A 40 1.97 28.86 -2.00
C TYR A 40 2.44 27.42 -1.87
N MET A 41 3.77 27.23 -1.87
CA MET A 41 4.41 25.95 -1.58
C MET A 41 4.86 25.93 -0.13
N PHE A 42 4.80 24.76 0.52
CA PHE A 42 5.27 24.61 1.90
C PHE A 42 6.51 23.75 1.93
N ILE A 43 7.54 24.21 2.66
CA ILE A 43 8.85 23.56 2.68
C ILE A 43 9.27 23.29 4.11
N LYS A 44 9.85 22.11 4.35
CA LYS A 44 10.46 21.74 5.63
C LYS A 44 11.74 20.93 5.38
N LYS A 45 12.72 21.03 6.28
CA LYS A 45 13.88 20.12 6.24
C LYS A 45 13.41 18.70 6.50
N HIS A 46 13.82 17.78 5.64
CA HIS A 46 13.55 16.37 5.86
C HIS A 46 14.49 15.80 6.92
N GLN A 47 13.97 14.93 7.77
CA GLN A 47 14.75 14.20 8.77
C GLN A 47 14.47 12.72 8.57
N THR A 48 15.51 11.97 8.23
CA THR A 48 15.42 10.56 7.87
C THR A 48 16.70 9.85 8.29
N LYS A 49 16.59 8.53 8.46
CA LYS A 49 17.74 7.65 8.69
C LYS A 49 18.22 6.99 7.40
N LEU A 50 17.42 7.06 6.34
CA LEU A 50 17.72 6.47 5.03
C LEU A 50 18.75 7.34 4.30
N GLU A 51 19.84 6.74 3.84
CA GLU A 51 20.90 7.47 3.13
C GLU A 51 20.41 8.03 1.79
N GLU A 52 19.51 7.32 1.10
CA GLU A 52 18.92 7.76 -0.18
C GLU A 52 18.15 9.08 -0.07
N GLU A 53 17.48 9.27 1.06
CA GLU A 53 16.68 10.47 1.36
C GLU A 53 17.48 11.54 2.13
N SER A 54 18.77 11.32 2.39
CA SER A 54 19.61 12.29 3.09
C SER A 54 19.69 13.61 2.33
N ASN A 55 19.97 14.71 3.04
CA ASN A 55 20.13 16.05 2.45
C ASN A 55 18.94 16.51 1.59
N SER A 56 17.70 16.19 2.00
CA SER A 56 16.51 16.54 1.25
C SER A 56 15.58 17.56 1.93
N LEU A 57 14.83 18.29 1.12
CA LEU A 57 13.74 19.16 1.56
C LEU A 57 12.40 18.50 1.26
N PHE A 58 11.50 18.47 2.25
CA PHE A 58 10.13 18.03 2.10
C PHE A 58 9.27 19.18 1.58
N LEU A 59 8.73 18.99 0.38
CA LEU A 59 7.90 19.96 -0.34
C LEU A 59 6.44 19.50 -0.32
N VAL A 60 5.52 20.46 -0.14
CA VAL A 60 4.07 20.23 -0.18
C VAL A 60 3.42 21.27 -1.05
N ASN A 61 2.39 20.85 -1.80
CA ASN A 61 1.66 21.68 -2.76
C ASN A 61 2.58 22.19 -3.88
N ILE A 62 3.18 21.24 -4.59
CA ILE A 62 4.12 21.52 -5.68
C ILE A 62 3.31 22.02 -6.89
N PRO A 63 3.81 23.00 -7.67
CA PRO A 63 3.16 23.46 -8.88
C PRO A 63 2.97 22.35 -9.93
N LEU A 64 1.97 22.55 -10.79
CA LEU A 64 1.64 21.63 -11.88
C LEU A 64 2.84 21.37 -12.80
N LEU A 65 3.09 20.09 -13.12
CA LEU A 65 4.17 19.62 -14.00
C LEU A 65 5.57 20.09 -13.57
N ALA A 66 5.78 20.26 -12.26
CA ALA A 66 7.10 20.55 -11.74
C ALA A 66 8.04 19.35 -11.95
N ASN A 67 9.15 19.63 -12.62
CA ASN A 67 10.26 18.70 -12.85
C ASN A 67 11.54 19.18 -12.12
N VAL A 68 12.58 18.34 -12.09
CA VAL A 68 13.88 18.68 -11.47
C VAL A 68 14.46 19.97 -12.05
N GLU A 69 14.30 20.19 -13.36
CA GLU A 69 14.83 21.37 -14.05
C GLU A 69 14.15 22.67 -13.63
N SER A 70 12.80 22.69 -13.56
CA SER A 70 12.02 23.86 -13.13
C SER A 70 12.30 24.20 -11.67
N LEU A 71 12.28 23.21 -10.78
CA LEU A 71 12.63 23.40 -9.37
C LEU A 71 14.08 23.85 -9.22
N GLY A 72 15.02 23.25 -9.95
CA GLY A 72 16.43 23.62 -9.96
C GLY A 72 16.64 25.06 -10.43
N SER A 73 15.98 25.48 -11.51
CA SER A 73 16.03 26.86 -12.02
C SER A 73 15.51 27.87 -10.99
N ILE A 74 14.40 27.55 -10.33
CA ILE A 74 13.77 28.45 -9.36
C ILE A 74 14.57 28.51 -8.06
N MET A 75 15.08 27.39 -7.57
CA MET A 75 15.97 27.38 -6.41
C MET A 75 17.26 28.16 -6.70
N LYS A 76 17.84 28.04 -7.90
CA LYS A 76 18.97 28.87 -8.34
C LYS A 76 18.62 30.37 -8.38
N LYS A 77 17.47 30.75 -8.94
CA LYS A 77 16.98 32.15 -8.95
C LYS A 77 16.85 32.71 -7.52
N ILE A 78 16.28 31.93 -6.59
CA ILE A 78 16.17 32.31 -5.17
C ILE A 78 17.56 32.44 -4.53
N CYS A 79 18.44 31.45 -4.75
CA CYS A 79 19.76 31.46 -4.14
C CYS A 79 20.61 32.64 -4.63
N ASN A 80 20.54 32.97 -5.93
CA ASN A 80 21.19 34.13 -6.53
C ASN A 80 20.70 35.46 -5.94
N GLN A 81 19.42 35.57 -5.55
CA GLN A 81 18.89 36.79 -4.93
C GLN A 81 19.51 37.08 -3.55
N TYR A 82 20.08 36.06 -2.90
CA TYR A 82 20.65 36.15 -1.56
C TYR A 82 22.15 35.80 -1.52
N ASP A 83 22.82 35.78 -2.67
CA ASP A 83 24.25 35.42 -2.83
C ASP A 83 24.63 34.08 -2.20
N THR A 84 23.75 33.08 -2.36
CA THR A 84 23.97 31.70 -1.91
C THR A 84 24.08 30.75 -3.09
N VAL A 85 24.71 29.59 -2.87
CA VAL A 85 24.84 28.53 -3.88
C VAL A 85 24.20 27.25 -3.36
N ALA A 86 23.39 26.61 -4.22
CA ALA A 86 22.78 25.32 -3.95
C ALA A 86 22.70 24.49 -5.24
N HIS A 87 23.07 23.21 -5.13
CA HIS A 87 23.00 22.24 -6.21
C HIS A 87 21.92 21.20 -5.91
N VAL A 88 20.91 21.14 -6.78
CA VAL A 88 19.84 20.13 -6.75
C VAL A 88 20.33 18.90 -7.51
N GLU A 89 20.19 17.73 -6.90
CA GLU A 89 20.53 16.44 -7.50
C GLU A 89 19.32 15.83 -8.18
N ASP A 90 18.25 15.59 -7.41
CA ASP A 90 17.07 14.86 -7.89
C ASP A 90 15.78 15.27 -7.15
N LEU A 91 14.64 14.89 -7.71
CA LEU A 91 13.30 15.06 -7.14
C LEU A 91 12.68 13.69 -6.90
N LEU A 92 12.75 13.22 -5.66
CA LEU A 92 12.24 11.92 -5.26
C LEU A 92 10.73 11.99 -4.98
N TYR A 93 10.04 10.89 -5.31
CA TYR A 93 8.63 10.64 -5.00
C TYR A 93 7.63 11.67 -5.56
N ASN A 94 7.94 12.29 -6.70
CA ASN A 94 7.02 13.21 -7.38
C ASN A 94 5.91 12.45 -8.12
N ASP A 95 4.85 12.09 -7.40
CA ASP A 95 3.63 11.52 -7.99
C ASP A 95 2.47 12.53 -7.95
N GLU A 96 2.46 13.42 -8.94
CA GLU A 96 1.43 14.46 -9.07
C GLU A 96 0.05 13.86 -9.38
N PHE A 97 0.01 12.90 -10.31
CA PHE A 97 -1.23 12.33 -10.83
C PHE A 97 -1.76 11.16 -9.99
N GLY A 98 -0.95 10.62 -9.08
CA GLY A 98 -1.35 9.51 -8.22
C GLY A 98 -1.37 8.18 -8.97
N LEU A 99 -0.52 8.03 -9.99
CA LEU A 99 -0.47 6.81 -10.81
C LEU A 99 0.38 5.71 -10.15
N HIS A 100 1.28 6.09 -9.24
CA HIS A 100 2.29 5.22 -8.65
C HIS A 100 2.04 4.97 -7.15
N VAL A 101 0.83 5.27 -6.66
CA VAL A 101 0.46 5.10 -5.24
C VAL A 101 0.55 3.63 -4.79
N VAL A 102 0.23 2.70 -5.68
CA VAL A 102 0.27 1.26 -5.41
C VAL A 102 1.08 0.56 -6.48
N ASP A 103 2.23 0.02 -6.07
CA ASP A 103 3.06 -0.80 -6.95
C ASP A 103 2.59 -2.25 -6.96
N LEU A 104 1.80 -2.59 -7.98
CA LEU A 104 1.28 -3.94 -8.22
C LEU A 104 2.39 -4.96 -8.49
N SER A 105 3.52 -4.54 -9.07
CA SER A 105 4.64 -5.43 -9.38
C SER A 105 5.25 -5.97 -8.10
N SER A 106 5.55 -5.10 -7.13
CA SER A 106 6.10 -5.53 -5.83
C SER A 106 5.13 -6.31 -4.95
N LEU A 107 3.82 -6.02 -5.03
CA LEU A 107 2.82 -6.75 -4.23
C LEU A 107 2.69 -8.22 -4.68
N THR A 108 2.85 -8.45 -5.98
CA THR A 108 2.64 -9.77 -6.59
C THR A 108 3.93 -10.54 -6.81
N SER A 109 5.02 -9.84 -7.19
CA SER A 109 6.31 -10.42 -7.53
C SER A 109 7.39 -10.03 -6.52
N ASP A 110 8.21 -11.01 -6.16
CA ASP A 110 9.36 -10.83 -5.26
C ASP A 110 10.67 -10.70 -6.04
N LEU A 111 10.68 -11.19 -7.29
CA LEU A 111 11.87 -11.19 -8.16
C LEU A 111 12.37 -9.78 -8.48
N MET A 112 11.46 -8.80 -8.54
CA MET A 112 11.79 -7.42 -8.90
C MET A 112 11.79 -6.49 -7.69
N SER A 113 11.54 -7.01 -6.47
CA SER A 113 11.57 -6.20 -5.25
C SER A 113 13.03 -6.03 -4.84
N THR A 114 13.64 -4.92 -5.23
CA THR A 114 15.02 -4.57 -4.89
C THR A 114 15.20 -4.09 -3.45
N GLY A 115 14.15 -4.08 -2.64
CA GLY A 115 14.20 -3.63 -1.25
C GLY A 115 13.21 -4.35 -0.36
N ASP A 116 13.45 -4.27 0.94
CA ASP A 116 12.52 -4.72 1.98
C ASP A 116 11.22 -3.91 1.87
N ILE A 117 10.08 -4.58 2.01
CA ILE A 117 8.73 -3.95 2.01
C ILE A 117 8.65 -2.81 3.04
N SER A 118 9.54 -2.82 4.04
CA SER A 118 9.73 -1.80 5.08
C SER A 118 10.25 -0.44 4.56
N GLU A 119 10.79 -0.35 3.34
CA GLU A 119 11.43 0.87 2.81
C GLU A 119 10.51 1.70 1.91
N LYS A 120 9.35 1.16 1.49
CA LYS A 120 8.40 1.92 0.68
C LYS A 120 7.62 2.90 1.53
N ARG A 121 8.13 4.13 1.56
CA ARG A 121 7.51 5.26 2.23
C ARG A 121 6.18 5.63 1.58
N PHE A 122 5.14 5.77 2.40
CA PHE A 122 3.92 6.43 1.99
C PHE A 122 4.13 7.95 2.05
N THR A 123 4.30 8.59 0.90
CA THR A 123 4.26 10.05 0.79
C THR A 123 2.81 10.50 0.57
N PRO A 124 2.31 11.50 1.33
CA PRO A 124 1.01 12.09 1.05
C PRO A 124 0.94 12.65 -0.38
N ARG A 125 -0.25 12.66 -0.97
CA ARG A 125 -0.47 13.19 -2.32
C ARG A 125 0.04 14.63 -2.45
N ASN A 126 0.64 14.95 -3.59
CA ASN A 126 1.19 16.27 -3.91
C ASN A 126 2.28 16.73 -2.90
N THR A 127 3.15 15.80 -2.55
CA THR A 127 4.38 16.04 -1.79
C THR A 127 5.55 15.39 -2.52
N ALA A 128 6.74 15.95 -2.38
CA ALA A 128 7.96 15.37 -2.94
C ALA A 128 9.16 15.70 -2.04
N LEU A 129 10.25 14.98 -2.25
CA LEU A 129 11.54 15.27 -1.63
C LEU A 129 12.50 15.84 -2.67
N LEU A 130 12.99 17.05 -2.43
CA LEU A 130 14.02 17.66 -3.25
C LEU A 130 15.39 17.34 -2.65
N LYS A 131 16.17 16.50 -3.31
CA LYS A 131 17.50 16.07 -2.85
C LYS A 131 18.58 17.04 -3.33
N PHE A 132 19.49 17.39 -2.43
CA PHE A 132 20.65 18.22 -2.72
C PHE A 132 21.92 17.37 -2.67
N LEU A 133 22.92 17.78 -3.46
CA LEU A 133 24.21 17.09 -3.52
C LEU A 133 24.91 17.08 -2.15
N ASP A 134 24.90 18.22 -1.45
CA ASP A 134 25.60 18.42 -0.18
C ASP A 134 24.69 18.99 0.92
N GLU A 135 25.01 18.70 2.18
CA GLU A 135 24.33 19.28 3.35
C GLU A 135 24.46 20.82 3.38
N SER A 136 25.62 21.35 2.99
CA SER A 136 25.87 22.79 2.87
C SER A 136 24.92 23.45 1.86
N SER A 137 24.69 22.81 0.71
CA SER A 137 23.76 23.29 -0.32
C SER A 137 22.33 23.35 0.21
N LEU A 138 21.89 22.32 0.95
CA LEU A 138 20.59 22.31 1.62
C LEU A 138 20.46 23.44 2.64
N ASN A 139 21.47 23.61 3.49
CA ASN A 139 21.46 24.63 4.54
C ASN A 139 21.43 26.05 3.95
N ASN A 140 22.21 26.30 2.91
CA ASN A 140 22.22 27.55 2.16
C ASN A 140 20.84 27.84 1.54
N CYS A 141 20.29 26.87 0.80
CA CYS A 141 18.98 27.00 0.18
C CYS A 141 17.87 27.23 1.21
N PHE A 142 17.87 26.48 2.31
CA PHE A 142 16.87 26.62 3.37
C PHE A 142 16.93 27.99 4.04
N ASN A 143 18.13 28.52 4.29
CA ASN A 143 18.30 29.86 4.84
C ASN A 143 17.84 30.95 3.86
N ALA A 144 18.12 30.78 2.56
CA ALA A 144 17.61 31.67 1.52
C ALA A 144 16.07 31.64 1.42
N LEU A 145 15.47 30.44 1.48
CA LEU A 145 14.01 30.26 1.49
C LEU A 145 13.35 30.88 2.71
N LYS A 146 13.98 30.79 3.89
CA LYS A 146 13.50 31.45 5.10
C LYS A 146 13.50 32.98 4.93
N LYS A 147 14.58 33.56 4.40
CA LYS A 147 14.64 35.00 4.08
C LYS A 147 13.58 35.41 3.03
N TYR A 148 13.38 34.56 2.02
CA TYR A 148 12.37 34.75 0.98
C TYR A 148 10.94 34.74 1.54
N SER A 149 10.63 33.86 2.50
CA SER A 149 9.32 33.81 3.15
C SER A 149 9.00 35.06 3.99
N SER A 150 10.02 35.66 4.60
CA SER A 150 9.89 36.88 5.41
C SER A 150 9.93 38.17 4.58
N MET A 151 10.01 38.05 3.24
CA MET A 151 10.13 39.20 2.36
C MET A 151 8.83 40.01 2.33
N LYS A 152 8.92 41.32 2.64
CA LYS A 152 7.78 42.25 2.66
C LYS A 152 7.38 42.73 1.25
N ASP A 153 8.35 42.82 0.35
CA ASP A 153 8.18 43.36 -0.99
C ASP A 153 7.63 42.29 -1.95
N LYS A 154 6.30 42.25 -2.11
CA LYS A 154 5.63 41.30 -3.02
C LYS A 154 5.99 41.47 -4.51
N SER A 155 6.60 42.59 -4.89
CA SER A 155 7.05 42.87 -6.27
C SER A 155 8.33 42.14 -6.65
N LYS A 156 9.15 41.76 -5.67
CA LYS A 156 10.40 41.01 -5.87
C LYS A 156 10.21 39.49 -5.80
N LEU A 157 8.97 39.03 -5.66
CA LEU A 157 8.64 37.61 -5.70
C LEU A 157 8.88 37.06 -7.10
N ILE A 158 9.45 35.87 -7.14
CA ILE A 158 9.78 35.18 -8.38
C ILE A 158 8.50 34.65 -9.01
N GLU A 159 8.39 34.82 -10.33
CA GLU A 159 7.32 34.26 -11.14
C GLU A 159 7.61 32.79 -11.45
N TRP A 160 6.63 31.92 -11.22
CA TRP A 160 6.73 30.52 -11.58
C TRP A 160 6.39 30.35 -13.05
N GLU A 161 7.38 29.96 -13.85
CA GLU A 161 7.21 29.64 -15.26
C GLU A 161 6.63 28.23 -15.38
N TYR A 162 5.33 28.13 -15.66
CA TYR A 162 4.69 26.83 -15.89
C TYR A 162 5.08 26.29 -17.26
N THR A 163 5.45 25.01 -17.30
CA THR A 163 5.57 24.24 -18.53
C THR A 163 4.16 23.94 -19.06
N SER A 164 3.65 24.80 -19.94
CA SER A 164 2.35 24.56 -20.58
C SER A 164 2.51 23.51 -21.68
N PRO A 165 1.93 22.29 -21.55
CA PRO A 165 2.03 21.29 -22.60
C PRO A 165 1.41 21.79 -23.89
N SER A 166 2.09 21.55 -25.00
CA SER A 166 1.58 21.91 -26.32
C SER A 166 0.49 20.93 -26.78
N LEU A 167 -0.28 21.29 -27.80
CA LEU A 167 -1.20 20.36 -28.45
C LEU A 167 -0.45 19.11 -28.96
N ALA A 168 0.79 19.27 -29.44
CA ALA A 168 1.61 18.14 -29.88
C ALA A 168 1.89 17.16 -28.74
N THR A 169 2.11 17.65 -27.52
CA THR A 169 2.29 16.81 -26.33
C THR A 169 1.04 15.96 -26.06
N PHE A 170 -0.16 16.53 -26.20
CA PHE A 170 -1.40 15.79 -26.02
C PHE A 170 -1.66 14.79 -27.15
N ILE A 171 -1.39 15.16 -28.40
CA ILE A 171 -1.52 14.25 -29.56
C ILE A 171 -0.52 13.09 -29.44
N ASN A 172 0.67 13.34 -28.88
CA ASN A 172 1.68 12.31 -28.69
C ASN A 172 1.20 11.17 -27.78
N PHE A 173 0.28 11.41 -26.83
CA PHE A 173 -0.30 10.33 -26.02
C PHE A 173 -1.15 9.34 -26.83
N TYR A 174 -1.67 9.76 -27.99
CA TYR A 174 -2.43 8.89 -28.90
C TYR A 174 -1.54 8.20 -29.94
N LYS A 175 -0.26 8.58 -30.05
CA LYS A 175 0.65 7.94 -30.99
C LYS A 175 0.99 6.53 -30.48
N PRO A 176 1.04 5.52 -31.37
CA PRO A 176 1.60 4.24 -31.03
C PRO A 176 3.03 4.40 -30.52
N LEU A 177 3.38 3.59 -29.51
CA LEU A 177 4.76 3.47 -29.06
C LEU A 177 5.63 2.93 -30.20
N ASP A 178 6.89 3.34 -30.23
CA ASP A 178 7.84 2.81 -31.19
C ASP A 178 8.05 1.31 -30.93
N VAL A 179 7.88 0.53 -32.00
CA VAL A 179 7.89 -0.93 -31.94
C VAL A 179 9.30 -1.46 -31.68
N GLU A 180 10.33 -0.79 -32.19
CA GLU A 180 11.72 -1.20 -31.99
C GLU A 180 12.16 -0.97 -30.54
N TYR A 181 11.90 0.23 -30.02
CA TYR A 181 12.10 0.56 -28.61
C TYR A 181 11.38 -0.43 -27.68
N LEU A 182 10.09 -0.70 -27.93
CA LEU A 182 9.31 -1.60 -27.07
C LEU A 182 9.84 -3.04 -27.13
N LYS A 183 10.30 -3.52 -28.30
CA LYS A 183 10.89 -4.85 -28.43
C LYS A 183 12.17 -4.98 -27.62
N GLU A 184 13.06 -3.99 -27.71
CA GLU A 184 14.32 -3.99 -26.98
C GLU A 184 14.09 -3.92 -25.46
N ASP A 185 13.21 -3.02 -25.02
CA ASP A 185 12.84 -2.86 -23.61
C ASP A 185 12.26 -4.16 -23.03
N ILE A 186 11.26 -4.75 -23.69
CA ILE A 186 10.66 -6.02 -23.26
C ILE A 186 11.71 -7.14 -23.26
N HIS A 187 12.56 -7.23 -24.29
CA HIS A 187 13.58 -8.28 -24.36
C HIS A 187 14.60 -8.16 -23.22
N SER A 188 15.06 -6.93 -22.92
CA SER A 188 15.93 -6.67 -21.77
C SER A 188 15.27 -7.04 -20.45
N HIS A 189 13.98 -6.71 -20.28
CA HIS A 189 13.23 -7.04 -19.09
C HIS A 189 12.97 -8.55 -18.95
N MET A 190 12.69 -9.25 -20.06
CA MET A 190 12.48 -10.70 -20.08
C MET A 190 13.75 -11.49 -19.77
N THR A 191 14.89 -11.10 -20.35
CA THR A 191 16.17 -11.74 -20.07
C THR A 191 16.56 -11.60 -18.60
N LEU A 192 16.40 -10.40 -18.03
CA LEU A 192 16.63 -10.15 -16.61
C LEU A 192 15.65 -10.93 -15.71
N PHE A 193 14.38 -11.01 -16.10
CA PHE A 193 13.37 -11.79 -15.37
C PHE A 193 13.68 -13.29 -15.38
N GLU A 194 14.05 -13.85 -16.53
CA GLU A 194 14.45 -15.26 -16.69
C GLU A 194 15.68 -15.59 -15.84
N GLN A 195 16.68 -14.72 -15.84
CA GLN A 195 17.88 -14.86 -15.01
C GLN A 195 17.51 -14.95 -13.52
N ARG A 196 16.63 -14.06 -13.04
CA ARG A 196 16.18 -14.08 -11.64
C ARG A 196 15.26 -15.27 -11.32
N GLU A 197 14.44 -15.73 -12.26
CA GLU A 197 13.60 -16.92 -12.07
C GLU A 197 14.47 -18.19 -11.99
N GLN A 198 15.54 -18.26 -12.78
CA GLN A 198 16.50 -19.35 -12.71
C GLN A 198 17.24 -19.37 -11.38
N GLN A 199 17.76 -18.23 -10.94
CA GLN A 199 18.42 -18.10 -9.63
C GLN A 199 17.49 -18.55 -8.49
N ALA A 200 16.25 -18.07 -8.48
CA ALA A 200 15.27 -18.45 -7.45
C ALA A 200 14.94 -19.96 -7.48
N LYS A 201 14.96 -20.61 -8.65
CA LYS A 201 14.78 -22.07 -8.76
C LYS A 201 15.99 -22.84 -8.26
N GLU A 202 17.19 -22.35 -8.56
CA GLU A 202 18.45 -22.94 -8.08
C GLU A 202 18.54 -22.86 -6.55
N ASP A 203 18.19 -21.72 -5.95
CA ASP A 203 18.16 -21.55 -4.49
C ASP A 203 17.21 -22.54 -3.79
N ILE A 204 16.06 -22.85 -4.41
CA ILE A 204 15.11 -23.85 -3.89
C ILE A 204 15.65 -25.28 -4.00
N GLN A 205 16.34 -25.58 -5.10
CA GLN A 205 16.90 -26.92 -5.36
C GLN A 205 18.16 -27.17 -4.55
N SER A 206 18.89 -26.10 -4.21
CA SER A 206 19.95 -26.15 -3.23
C SER A 206 19.36 -26.68 -1.92
N SER A 207 20.01 -27.67 -1.30
CA SER A 207 19.51 -28.29 -0.08
C SER A 207 19.63 -27.28 1.07
N ILE A 208 18.57 -26.50 1.31
CA ILE A 208 18.47 -25.61 2.47
C ILE A 208 18.34 -26.50 3.71
N VAL A 209 19.45 -26.65 4.44
CA VAL A 209 19.52 -27.29 5.75
C VAL A 209 19.62 -26.19 6.79
N ASP A 210 18.68 -26.16 7.74
CA ASP A 210 18.67 -25.15 8.80
C ASP A 210 19.79 -25.36 9.82
N GLU A 211 20.05 -24.37 10.69
CA GLU A 211 21.06 -24.44 11.78
C GLU A 211 20.83 -25.65 12.72
N ASP A 212 19.57 -26.06 12.89
CA ASP A 212 19.16 -27.23 13.68
C ASP A 212 19.15 -28.55 12.88
N GLY A 213 19.56 -28.54 11.61
CA GLY A 213 19.70 -29.72 10.76
C GLY A 213 18.42 -30.19 10.05
N PHE A 214 17.36 -29.38 10.04
CA PHE A 214 16.12 -29.72 9.32
C PHE A 214 16.22 -29.40 7.83
N THR A 215 15.68 -30.27 6.98
CA THR A 215 15.59 -30.06 5.53
C THR A 215 14.21 -29.54 5.13
N LEU A 216 14.18 -28.48 4.32
CA LEU A 216 12.93 -27.90 3.84
C LEU A 216 12.25 -28.81 2.80
N VAL A 217 11.04 -29.29 3.09
CA VAL A 217 10.25 -30.09 2.12
C VAL A 217 9.66 -29.16 1.05
N VAL A 218 10.21 -29.25 -0.16
CA VAL A 218 9.76 -28.48 -1.32
C VAL A 218 9.00 -29.37 -2.31
N GLY A 219 7.87 -28.89 -2.84
CA GLY A 219 7.12 -29.61 -3.87
C GLY A 219 7.80 -29.50 -5.23
N LYS A 220 7.75 -30.56 -6.06
CA LYS A 220 8.42 -30.66 -7.37
C LYS A 220 8.22 -29.45 -8.31
N ASN A 221 7.06 -28.79 -8.25
CA ASN A 221 6.70 -27.68 -9.16
C ASN A 221 6.71 -26.31 -8.46
N THR A 222 7.32 -26.19 -7.29
CA THR A 222 7.42 -24.89 -6.61
C THR A 222 8.48 -24.03 -7.28
N LYS A 223 8.14 -22.77 -7.55
CA LYS A 223 8.99 -21.84 -8.31
C LYS A 223 9.70 -20.78 -7.46
N SER A 224 9.22 -20.53 -6.25
CA SER A 224 9.74 -19.49 -5.35
C SER A 224 9.48 -19.87 -3.89
N LEU A 225 10.44 -19.59 -3.00
CA LEU A 225 10.29 -19.76 -1.55
C LEU A 225 9.17 -18.87 -0.98
N ASN A 226 9.04 -17.63 -1.47
CA ASN A 226 7.99 -16.72 -1.01
C ASN A 226 6.58 -17.20 -1.41
N SER A 227 6.45 -17.92 -2.52
CA SER A 227 5.19 -18.60 -2.87
C SER A 227 4.80 -19.65 -1.84
N ILE A 228 5.76 -20.35 -1.23
CA ILE A 228 5.52 -21.29 -0.14
C ILE A 228 5.12 -20.52 1.12
N ARG A 229 5.85 -19.46 1.46
CA ARG A 229 5.57 -18.58 2.63
C ARG A 229 4.16 -17.99 2.58
N LYS A 230 3.74 -17.40 1.45
CA LYS A 230 2.39 -16.86 1.25
C LYS A 230 1.31 -17.96 1.34
N LYS A 231 1.54 -19.15 0.79
CA LYS A 231 0.61 -20.28 0.90
C LYS A 231 0.43 -20.75 2.35
N ILE A 232 1.50 -20.77 3.14
CA ILE A 232 1.45 -21.14 4.57
C ILE A 232 0.74 -20.04 5.36
N LEU A 233 1.09 -18.77 5.15
CA LEU A 233 0.45 -17.63 5.81
C LEU A 233 -1.07 -17.60 5.57
N ASN A 234 -1.49 -17.80 4.32
CA ASN A 234 -2.91 -17.82 3.95
C ASN A 234 -3.62 -19.08 4.46
N ARG A 235 -2.88 -20.16 4.73
CA ARG A 235 -3.40 -21.36 5.39
C ARG A 235 -3.15 -21.23 6.89
N ASN A 236 -3.92 -20.37 7.55
CA ASN A 236 -3.83 -20.24 9.01
C ASN A 236 -3.89 -21.65 9.65
N PRO A 237 -2.80 -22.14 10.26
CA PRO A 237 -2.75 -23.53 10.76
C PRO A 237 -3.78 -23.76 11.88
N LEU A 238 -4.21 -22.67 12.53
CA LEU A 238 -5.25 -22.64 13.57
C LEU A 238 -6.68 -22.65 13.00
N SER A 239 -6.92 -22.14 11.79
CA SER A 239 -8.27 -22.11 11.20
C SER A 239 -8.75 -23.50 10.74
N LYS A 240 -7.84 -24.47 10.60
CA LYS A 240 -8.19 -25.89 10.49
C LYS A 240 -8.89 -26.44 11.74
N HIS A 241 -8.71 -25.80 12.89
CA HIS A 241 -9.38 -26.16 14.15
C HIS A 241 -10.62 -25.30 14.44
N GLU A 242 -10.70 -24.06 13.93
CA GLU A 242 -11.87 -23.19 14.17
C GLU A 242 -13.09 -23.55 13.29
N ASN A 243 -12.89 -24.07 12.08
CA ASN A 243 -13.99 -24.52 11.20
C ASN A 243 -14.33 -26.01 11.35
N LYS A 244 -14.38 -26.50 12.59
CA LYS A 244 -14.99 -27.78 12.96
C LYS A 244 -15.94 -27.64 14.17
N PHE A 245 -16.98 -26.82 14.01
CA PHE A 245 -18.33 -27.21 14.42
C PHE A 245 -19.05 -28.03 13.33
N LYS A 246 -18.30 -28.56 12.36
CA LYS A 246 -18.66 -29.86 11.78
C LYS A 246 -18.40 -30.89 12.88
N PRO A 247 -19.39 -31.72 13.29
CA PRO A 247 -19.10 -32.81 14.21
C PRO A 247 -17.89 -33.54 13.66
N ALA A 248 -16.87 -33.73 14.50
CA ALA A 248 -15.66 -34.41 14.13
C ALA A 248 -16.02 -35.68 13.34
N PRO A 249 -15.20 -36.14 12.37
CA PRO A 249 -15.32 -37.49 11.84
C PRO A 249 -14.94 -38.46 12.96
N ILE A 250 -15.78 -38.54 13.99
CA ILE A 250 -15.79 -39.64 14.96
C ILE A 250 -15.97 -40.92 14.15
N ASN A 251 -16.70 -40.89 13.04
CA ASN A 251 -17.10 -42.10 12.31
C ASN A 251 -16.21 -42.44 11.10
N LYS A 252 -14.89 -42.20 11.13
CA LYS A 252 -14.00 -42.89 10.16
C LYS A 252 -13.31 -44.10 10.79
N ASN A 253 -12.88 -43.97 12.04
CA ASN A 253 -12.21 -45.05 12.78
C ASN A 253 -12.80 -45.28 14.19
N ALA A 254 -13.79 -44.51 14.67
CA ALA A 254 -14.42 -44.85 15.95
C ALA A 254 -15.31 -46.06 15.77
N LYS A 255 -14.98 -47.14 16.47
CA LYS A 255 -15.84 -48.31 16.59
C LYS A 255 -16.97 -47.97 17.57
N GLU A 256 -18.21 -48.15 17.13
CA GLU A 256 -19.42 -47.76 17.89
C GLU A 256 -19.70 -48.67 19.10
N ASP A 257 -19.04 -49.82 19.20
CA ASP A 257 -19.25 -50.81 20.26
C ASP A 257 -18.03 -51.06 21.16
N PHE A 258 -16.98 -50.25 21.06
CA PHE A 258 -15.76 -50.51 21.81
C PHE A 258 -15.88 -50.11 23.29
N TYR A 259 -16.59 -49.02 23.57
CA TYR A 259 -16.64 -48.47 24.92
C TYR A 259 -17.90 -48.90 25.68
N ARG A 260 -17.72 -49.21 26.96
CA ARG A 260 -18.81 -49.57 27.88
C ARG A 260 -19.93 -48.53 27.96
N TYR A 261 -19.62 -47.24 27.76
CA TYR A 261 -20.63 -46.19 27.77
C TYR A 261 -21.54 -46.28 26.53
N GLN A 262 -20.99 -46.62 25.36
CA GLN A 262 -21.76 -46.82 24.12
C GLN A 262 -22.73 -47.99 24.29
N ILE A 263 -22.27 -49.09 24.89
CA ILE A 263 -23.11 -50.27 25.22
C ILE A 263 -24.23 -49.89 26.21
N ARG A 264 -23.95 -49.05 27.21
CA ARG A 264 -24.97 -48.59 28.18
C ARG A 264 -25.99 -47.65 27.53
N GLU A 265 -25.55 -46.74 26.68
CA GLU A 265 -26.46 -45.84 25.96
C GLU A 265 -27.37 -46.60 25.02
N ARG A 266 -26.84 -47.57 24.26
CA ARG A 266 -27.64 -48.43 23.40
C ARG A 266 -28.69 -49.21 24.18
N LYS A 267 -28.31 -49.86 25.30
CA LYS A 267 -29.28 -50.54 26.18
C LYS A 267 -30.35 -49.60 26.73
N LYS A 268 -29.98 -48.36 27.07
CA LYS A 268 -30.92 -47.36 27.56
C LYS A 268 -31.91 -46.92 26.47
N GLN A 269 -31.44 -46.79 25.22
CA GLN A 269 -32.29 -46.50 24.06
C GLN A 269 -33.25 -47.66 23.78
N GLU A 270 -32.76 -48.90 23.76
CA GLU A 270 -33.58 -50.11 23.57
C GLU A 270 -34.69 -50.21 24.65
N ILE A 271 -34.35 -49.97 25.92
CA ILE A 271 -35.34 -49.96 27.02
C ILE A 271 -36.39 -48.85 26.82
N ASN A 272 -35.95 -47.65 26.42
CA ASN A 272 -36.87 -46.54 26.20
C ASN A 272 -37.82 -46.79 25.03
N GLU A 273 -37.32 -47.38 23.94
CA GLU A 273 -38.15 -47.78 22.81
C GLU A 273 -39.19 -48.84 23.21
N LEU A 274 -38.79 -49.81 24.05
CA LEU A 274 -39.69 -50.82 24.59
C LEU A 274 -40.82 -50.19 25.44
N LEU A 275 -40.47 -49.22 26.28
CA LEU A 275 -41.44 -48.48 27.09
C LEU A 275 -42.40 -47.65 26.23
N SER A 276 -41.91 -47.07 25.12
CA SER A 276 -42.76 -46.35 24.16
C SER A 276 -43.74 -47.30 23.49
N LYS A 277 -43.26 -48.43 22.93
CA LYS A 277 -44.12 -49.45 22.30
C LYS A 277 -45.16 -49.99 23.26
N PHE A 278 -44.79 -50.19 24.53
CA PHE A 278 -45.72 -50.64 25.56
C PHE A 278 -46.84 -49.62 25.84
N LYS A 279 -46.51 -48.31 25.86
CA LYS A 279 -47.53 -47.26 25.99
C LYS A 279 -48.49 -47.26 24.80
N ASP A 280 -47.95 -47.37 23.58
CA ASP A 280 -48.76 -47.42 22.37
C ASP A 280 -49.70 -48.63 22.37
N ASP A 281 -49.21 -49.79 22.82
CA ASP A 281 -50.03 -50.99 22.95
C ASP A 281 -51.06 -50.88 24.07
N GLN A 282 -50.76 -50.21 25.18
CA GLN A 282 -51.77 -49.87 26.20
C GLN A 282 -52.86 -48.97 25.63
N GLU A 283 -52.52 -47.98 24.81
CA GLU A 283 -53.49 -47.10 24.17
C GLU A 283 -54.36 -47.86 23.17
N LYS A 284 -53.76 -48.73 22.34
CA LYS A 284 -54.51 -49.63 21.47
C LYS A 284 -55.47 -50.53 22.26
N ILE A 285 -55.02 -51.09 23.38
CA ILE A 285 -55.87 -51.90 24.26
C ILE A 285 -57.02 -51.07 24.83
N LYS A 286 -56.78 -49.82 25.26
CA LYS A 286 -57.86 -48.91 25.72
C LYS A 286 -58.90 -48.68 24.61
N ILE A 287 -58.45 -48.44 23.37
CA ILE A 287 -59.34 -48.28 22.22
C ILE A 287 -60.14 -49.56 21.95
N MET A 288 -59.50 -50.74 22.02
CA MET A 288 -60.18 -52.03 21.83
C MET A 288 -61.18 -52.34 22.95
N LYS A 289 -60.87 -51.97 24.20
CA LYS A 289 -61.78 -52.07 25.36
C LYS A 289 -62.99 -51.14 25.19
N ALA A 290 -62.78 -49.89 24.77
CA ALA A 290 -63.87 -48.96 24.49
C ALA A 290 -64.80 -49.47 23.37
N LYS A 291 -64.24 -50.13 22.36
CA LYS A 291 -64.99 -50.79 21.27
C LYS A 291 -65.58 -52.15 21.67
N LYS A 292 -65.46 -52.59 22.94
CA LYS A 292 -65.90 -53.90 23.48
C LYS A 292 -65.38 -55.12 22.69
N LYS A 293 -64.26 -54.99 22.00
CA LYS A 293 -63.61 -56.07 21.21
C LYS A 293 -62.35 -56.64 21.87
N PHE A 294 -62.06 -56.24 23.10
CA PHE A 294 -60.88 -56.73 23.82
C PHE A 294 -61.21 -58.02 24.59
N ASN A 295 -60.54 -59.13 24.25
CA ASN A 295 -60.69 -60.41 24.94
C ASN A 295 -59.33 -60.83 25.56
N PRO A 296 -59.16 -60.77 26.90
CA PRO A 296 -57.86 -60.98 27.53
C PRO A 296 -57.42 -62.44 27.73
N TYR A 297 -58.29 -63.44 27.51
CA TYR A 297 -58.01 -64.85 27.82
C TYR A 297 -58.46 -65.82 26.73
N THR A 298 -58.01 -65.57 25.49
CA THR A 298 -57.90 -66.63 24.48
C THR A 298 -56.44 -66.85 24.18
#